data_AF-A0A925IIG7-F1
#
_entry.id   AF-A0A925IIG7-F1
#
_cell.length_a   1.000
_cell.length_b   1.000
_cell.length_c   1.000
_cell.angle_alpha   90.00
_cell.angle_beta   90.00
_cell.angle_gamma   90.00
#
_symmetry.space_group_name_H-M   'P 1'
#
loop_
_entity.id
_entity.type
_entity.pdbx_description
1 polymer ?
#
loop_
_entity_poly.entity_id
_entity_poly.type
_entity_poly.pdbx_seq_one_letter_code
_entity_poly.pdbx_strand_id
1 'polypeptide(L)'
;MSKYLKYGIIEDVDTVRRIPIGRFWDVTLMITPITWLGPFIFFGLHFLLNLINVELGLGERLYQAMLFTIAVELTTIFHAFGHILSGKMVRSAMNELLITTTRDVNLYHGDQSLLPGHVHLIRSLGGPVFNLLVAGVCIAFAPLISQGFWSALISSLISTNLFFGIGGFLPLPSVDGEVIWREVLRPFRVTGSVK
;
A
#
# COMPACT_ATOMS: atom_id res chain seq x y z
N MET A 1 -15.52 -18.68 -2.35
CA MET A 1 -14.89 -17.62 -1.53
C MET A 1 -13.53 -17.33 -2.13
N SER A 2 -13.16 -16.05 -2.34
CA SER A 2 -11.87 -15.70 -2.99
C SER A 2 -10.69 -16.31 -2.22
N LYS A 3 -9.79 -16.98 -2.93
CA LYS A 3 -8.53 -17.51 -2.32
C LYS A 3 -7.61 -16.38 -1.83
N TYR A 4 -7.87 -15.15 -2.26
CA TYR A 4 -7.14 -13.95 -1.87
C TYR A 4 -7.64 -13.32 -0.58
N LEU A 5 -8.75 -13.80 -0.02
CA LEU A 5 -9.30 -13.28 1.24
C LEU A 5 -8.32 -13.42 2.42
N LYS A 6 -7.55 -14.52 2.45
CA LYS A 6 -6.49 -14.74 3.45
C LYS A 6 -5.33 -13.73 3.36
N TYR A 7 -5.27 -12.97 2.27
CA TYR A 7 -4.31 -11.89 2.01
C TYR A 7 -4.95 -10.50 2.16
N GLY A 8 -6.19 -10.44 2.66
CA GLY A 8 -6.94 -9.20 2.84
C GLY A 8 -7.48 -8.60 1.56
N ILE A 9 -7.57 -9.35 0.45
CA ILE A 9 -8.22 -8.90 -0.79
C ILE A 9 -9.57 -9.60 -0.92
N ILE A 10 -10.65 -8.82 -1.02
CA ILE A 10 -12.02 -9.35 -1.06
C ILE A 10 -12.29 -10.01 -2.41
N GLU A 11 -11.80 -9.38 -3.47
CA GLU A 11 -11.95 -9.79 -4.86
C GLU A 11 -11.11 -11.02 -5.19
N ASP A 12 -11.58 -11.78 -6.18
CA ASP A 12 -10.75 -12.81 -6.81
C ASP A 12 -9.98 -12.17 -7.97
N VAL A 13 -8.71 -11.84 -7.74
CA VAL A 13 -7.87 -11.09 -8.69
C VAL A 13 -7.72 -11.79 -10.05
N ASP A 14 -7.88 -13.10 -10.09
CA ASP A 14 -7.74 -13.89 -11.32
C ASP A 14 -8.97 -13.81 -12.22
N THR A 15 -10.15 -13.61 -11.63
CA THR A 15 -11.45 -13.74 -12.34
C THR A 15 -12.31 -12.49 -12.27
N VAL A 16 -12.02 -11.55 -11.37
CA VAL A 16 -12.76 -10.30 -11.22
C VAL A 16 -12.67 -9.47 -12.51
N ARG A 17 -13.81 -8.91 -12.92
CA ARG A 17 -13.87 -7.96 -14.04
C ARG A 17 -12.96 -6.77 -13.74
N ARG A 18 -12.09 -6.42 -14.68
CA ARG A 18 -11.20 -5.25 -14.61
C ARG A 18 -11.78 -4.14 -15.48
N ILE A 19 -11.91 -2.94 -14.92
CA ILE A 19 -12.47 -1.77 -15.60
C ILE A 19 -11.35 -0.75 -15.78
N PRO A 20 -10.91 -0.45 -17.01
CA PRO A 20 -9.90 0.58 -17.24
C PRO A 20 -10.46 1.95 -16.91
N ILE A 21 -9.73 2.72 -16.11
CA ILE A 21 -10.08 4.09 -15.74
C ILE A 21 -9.12 5.13 -16.32
N GLY A 22 -7.97 4.70 -16.82
CA GLY A 22 -7.00 5.59 -17.46
C GLY A 22 -5.60 5.02 -17.52
N ARG A 23 -4.63 5.93 -17.71
CA ARG A 23 -3.21 5.60 -17.77
C ARG A 23 -2.41 6.68 -17.05
N PHE A 24 -1.42 6.26 -16.27
CA PHE A 24 -0.47 7.16 -15.63
C PHE A 24 0.94 6.62 -15.85
N TRP A 25 1.82 7.44 -16.44
CA TRP A 25 3.21 7.09 -16.72
C TRP A 25 3.40 5.71 -17.40
N ASP A 26 2.62 5.47 -18.45
CA ASP A 26 2.55 4.20 -19.20
C ASP A 26 2.01 2.98 -18.42
N VAL A 27 1.56 3.15 -17.19
CA VAL A 27 0.86 2.12 -16.41
C VAL A 27 -0.64 2.28 -16.61
N THR A 28 -1.32 1.19 -17.01
CA THR A 28 -2.78 1.20 -17.14
C THR A 28 -3.42 1.11 -15.76
N LEU A 29 -4.32 2.05 -15.44
CA LEU A 29 -5.04 2.07 -14.18
C LEU A 29 -6.36 1.33 -14.35
N MET A 30 -6.57 0.29 -13.53
CA MET A 30 -7.74 -0.56 -13.54
C MET A 30 -8.42 -0.51 -12.17
N ILE A 31 -9.75 -0.62 -12.15
CA ILE A 31 -10.53 -0.81 -10.92
C ILE A 31 -11.35 -2.10 -10.98
N THR A 32 -11.75 -2.60 -9.83
CA THR A 32 -12.77 -3.65 -9.73
C THR A 32 -14.17 -3.02 -9.55
N PRO A 33 -15.28 -3.76 -9.79
CA PRO A 33 -16.63 -3.21 -9.67
C PRO A 33 -17.01 -2.77 -8.26
N ILE A 34 -16.33 -3.30 -7.24
CA ILE A 34 -16.62 -3.02 -5.83
C ILE A 34 -15.59 -2.10 -5.16
N THR A 35 -14.60 -1.59 -5.91
CA THR A 35 -13.56 -0.69 -5.39
C THR A 35 -14.12 0.52 -4.64
N TRP A 36 -15.31 1.00 -5.02
CA TRP A 36 -15.99 2.11 -4.33
C TRP A 36 -16.40 1.81 -2.88
N LEU A 37 -16.36 0.55 -2.45
CA LEU A 37 -16.59 0.16 -1.05
C LEU A 37 -15.40 0.46 -0.13
N GLY A 38 -14.20 0.70 -0.68
CA GLY A 38 -12.97 0.89 0.08
C GLY A 38 -13.09 1.93 1.20
N PRO A 39 -13.55 3.16 0.90
CA PRO A 39 -13.73 4.19 1.92
C PRO A 39 -14.63 3.76 3.07
N PHE A 40 -15.71 3.02 2.79
CA PHE A 40 -16.64 2.55 3.82
C PHE A 40 -16.03 1.45 4.69
N ILE A 41 -15.21 0.57 4.11
CA ILE A 41 -14.50 -0.47 4.84
C ILE A 41 -13.47 0.14 5.78
N PHE A 42 -12.65 1.08 5.30
CA PHE A 42 -11.63 1.72 6.15
C PHE A 42 -12.25 2.63 7.21
N PHE A 43 -13.33 3.33 6.88
CA PHE A 43 -14.11 4.08 7.85
C PHE A 43 -14.64 3.17 8.96
N GLY A 44 -15.31 2.07 8.58
CA GLY A 44 -15.86 1.09 9.53
C GLY A 44 -14.77 0.46 10.39
N LEU A 45 -13.66 0.06 9.79
CA LEU A 45 -12.53 -0.53 10.51
C LEU A 45 -11.98 0.44 11.58
N HIS A 46 -11.71 1.70 11.21
CA HIS A 46 -11.17 2.66 12.16
C HIS A 46 -12.19 3.08 13.22
N PHE A 47 -13.47 3.17 12.85
CA PHE A 47 -14.55 3.41 13.81
C PHE A 47 -14.61 2.29 14.86
N LEU A 48 -14.53 1.02 14.42
CA LEU A 48 -14.52 -0.15 15.30
C LEU A 48 -13.26 -0.19 16.17
N LEU A 49 -12.08 0.12 15.62
CA LEU A 49 -10.85 0.22 16.41
C LEU A 49 -10.95 1.30 17.48
N ASN A 50 -11.57 2.43 17.15
CA ASN A 50 -11.78 3.50 18.11
C ASN A 50 -12.66 3.04 19.29
N LEU A 51 -13.56 2.05 19.15
CA LEU A 51 -14.37 1.52 20.26
C LEU A 51 -13.54 1.02 21.45
N ILE A 52 -12.28 0.69 21.23
CA ILE A 52 -11.34 0.30 22.28
C ILE A 52 -10.96 1.50 23.15
N ASN A 53 -10.91 2.71 22.58
CA ASN A 53 -10.70 3.94 23.33
C ASN A 53 -12.03 4.44 23.89
N VAL A 54 -12.32 4.10 25.14
CA VAL A 54 -13.59 4.44 25.82
C VAL A 54 -13.77 5.93 26.10
N GLU A 55 -12.70 6.73 26.03
CA GLU A 55 -12.74 8.17 26.32
C GLU A 55 -13.31 8.98 25.15
N LEU A 56 -13.29 8.44 23.93
CA LEU A 56 -13.76 9.17 22.74
C LEU A 56 -15.29 9.26 22.70
N GLY A 57 -15.79 10.47 22.48
CA GLY A 57 -17.20 10.70 22.16
C GLY A 57 -17.57 10.18 20.77
N LEU A 58 -18.86 9.98 20.48
CA LEU A 58 -19.32 9.52 19.16
C LEU A 58 -18.85 10.44 18.02
N GLY A 59 -18.95 11.77 18.23
CA GLY A 59 -18.54 12.76 17.23
C GLY A 59 -17.05 12.66 16.89
N GLU A 60 -16.19 12.51 17.89
CA GLU A 60 -14.74 12.35 17.71
C GLU A 60 -14.40 11.06 16.98
N ARG A 61 -15.10 9.95 17.30
CA ARG A 61 -14.91 8.67 16.61
C ARG A 61 -15.20 8.77 15.12
N LEU A 62 -16.34 9.38 14.78
CA LEU A 62 -16.75 9.60 13.39
C LEU A 62 -15.76 10.52 12.67
N TYR A 63 -15.34 11.60 13.33
CA TYR A 63 -14.38 12.56 12.78
C TYR A 63 -13.01 11.92 12.51
N GLN A 64 -12.46 11.18 13.48
CA GLN A 64 -11.20 10.46 13.31
C GLN A 64 -11.29 9.36 12.25
N ALA A 65 -12.38 8.60 12.20
CA ALA A 65 -12.59 7.58 11.16
C ALA A 65 -12.66 8.19 9.75
N MET A 66 -13.28 9.37 9.60
CA MET A 66 -13.29 10.12 8.34
C MET A 66 -11.87 10.56 7.94
N LEU A 67 -11.12 11.18 8.85
CA LEU A 67 -9.75 11.61 8.57
C LEU A 67 -8.82 10.44 8.26
N PHE A 68 -8.94 9.34 8.99
CA PHE A 68 -8.22 8.11 8.72
C PHE A 68 -8.53 7.57 7.32
N THR A 69 -9.80 7.54 6.93
CA THR A 69 -10.22 7.07 5.60
C THR A 69 -9.56 7.91 4.50
N ILE A 70 -9.64 9.24 4.60
CA ILE A 70 -8.98 10.15 3.65
C ILE A 70 -7.47 9.89 3.62
N ALA A 71 -6.84 9.71 4.79
CA ALA A 71 -5.42 9.44 4.89
C ALA A 71 -5.02 8.09 4.26
N VAL A 72 -5.81 7.03 4.42
CA VAL A 72 -5.57 5.71 3.79
C VAL A 72 -5.66 5.81 2.27
N GLU A 73 -6.67 6.49 1.72
CA GLU A 73 -6.80 6.65 0.26
C GLU A 73 -5.58 7.39 -0.33
N LEU A 74 -5.16 8.49 0.31
CA LEU A 74 -3.95 9.23 -0.10
C LEU A 74 -2.68 8.40 0.05
N THR A 75 -2.55 7.67 1.16
CA THR A 75 -1.42 6.78 1.44
C THR A 75 -1.31 5.66 0.40
N THR A 76 -2.43 5.10 -0.02
CA THR A 76 -2.50 4.07 -1.07
C THR A 76 -2.02 4.62 -2.41
N ILE A 77 -2.44 5.84 -2.78
CA ILE A 77 -1.95 6.53 -3.98
C ILE A 77 -0.43 6.73 -3.92
N PHE A 78 0.11 7.21 -2.79
CA PHE A 78 1.54 7.39 -2.62
C PHE A 78 2.31 6.06 -2.69
N HIS A 79 1.76 5.00 -2.10
CA HIS A 79 2.35 3.65 -2.14
C HIS A 79 2.41 3.12 -3.58
N ALA A 80 1.31 3.19 -4.30
CA ALA A 80 1.25 2.81 -5.71
C ALA A 80 2.22 3.63 -6.57
N PHE A 81 2.28 4.94 -6.34
CA PHE A 81 3.24 5.82 -7.01
C PHE A 81 4.70 5.38 -6.75
N GLY A 82 5.05 5.02 -5.52
CA GLY A 82 6.37 4.48 -5.17
C GLY A 82 6.74 3.24 -6.01
N HIS A 83 5.79 2.33 -6.24
CA HIS A 83 6.01 1.18 -7.12
C HIS A 83 6.17 1.56 -8.59
N ILE A 84 5.38 2.52 -9.09
CA ILE A 84 5.54 3.05 -10.46
C ILE A 84 6.94 3.64 -10.62
N LEU A 85 7.32 4.54 -9.72
CA LEU A 85 8.59 5.25 -9.76
C LEU A 85 9.78 4.30 -9.71
N SER A 86 9.83 3.42 -8.70
CA SER A 86 10.91 2.43 -8.55
C SER A 86 10.99 1.47 -9.74
N GLY A 87 9.84 1.03 -10.27
CA GLY A 87 9.77 0.22 -11.48
C GLY A 87 10.33 0.93 -12.71
N LYS A 88 10.06 2.23 -12.88
CA LYS A 88 10.64 3.04 -13.95
C LYS A 88 12.15 3.21 -13.80
N MET A 89 12.65 3.40 -12.57
CA MET A 89 14.09 3.52 -12.30
C MET A 89 14.87 2.29 -12.75
N VAL A 90 14.29 1.09 -12.63
CA VAL A 90 14.89 -0.17 -13.09
C VAL A 90 14.38 -0.63 -14.46
N ARG A 91 13.70 0.24 -15.21
CA ARG A 91 13.14 -0.03 -16.54
C ARG A 91 12.25 -1.28 -16.61
N SER A 92 11.52 -1.56 -15.52
CA SER A 92 10.63 -2.71 -15.37
C SER A 92 9.39 -2.32 -14.56
N ALA A 93 8.70 -1.26 -14.97
CA ALA A 93 7.44 -0.85 -14.35
C ALA A 93 6.31 -1.87 -14.62
N MET A 94 5.27 -1.86 -13.78
CA MET A 94 4.09 -2.69 -14.01
C MET A 94 3.34 -2.30 -15.26
N ASN A 95 2.65 -3.27 -15.84
CA ASN A 95 1.80 -3.04 -17.00
C ASN A 95 0.47 -2.43 -16.55
N GLU A 96 -0.08 -2.95 -15.46
CA GLU A 96 -1.35 -2.52 -14.90
C GLU A 96 -1.25 -2.37 -13.39
N LEU A 97 -1.95 -1.36 -12.86
CA LEU A 97 -2.25 -1.21 -11.45
C LEU A 97 -3.73 -1.50 -11.27
N LEU A 98 -4.07 -2.60 -10.59
CA LEU A 98 -5.44 -2.96 -10.28
C LEU A 98 -5.80 -2.49 -8.87
N ILE A 99 -6.63 -1.47 -8.78
CA ILE A 99 -7.15 -0.90 -7.54
C ILE A 99 -8.36 -1.73 -7.12
N THR A 100 -8.21 -2.47 -6.02
CA THR A 100 -9.31 -3.25 -5.43
C THR A 100 -9.94 -2.50 -4.27
N THR A 101 -10.92 -3.11 -3.61
CA THR A 101 -11.62 -2.51 -2.47
C THR A 101 -10.69 -2.27 -1.29
N THR A 102 -9.73 -3.16 -1.05
CA THR A 102 -8.90 -3.12 0.18
C THR A 102 -7.43 -2.91 -0.10
N ARG A 103 -6.94 -3.23 -1.31
CA ARG A 103 -5.51 -3.16 -1.66
C ARG A 103 -5.30 -2.94 -3.15
N ASP A 104 -4.18 -2.35 -3.51
CA ASP A 104 -3.75 -2.28 -4.91
C ASP A 104 -2.90 -3.50 -5.27
N VAL A 105 -3.01 -3.95 -6.52
CA VAL A 105 -2.27 -5.10 -7.06
C VAL A 105 -1.48 -4.68 -8.30
N ASN A 106 -0.16 -4.85 -8.22
CA ASN A 106 0.76 -4.61 -9.32
C ASN A 106 0.74 -5.81 -10.29
N LEU A 107 0.32 -5.61 -11.54
CA LEU A 107 0.21 -6.67 -12.54
C LEU A 107 1.30 -6.53 -13.60
N TYR A 108 1.97 -7.64 -13.85
CA TYR A 108 3.06 -7.75 -14.82
C TYR A 108 2.74 -8.82 -15.86
N HIS A 109 2.96 -8.50 -17.13
CA HIS A 109 2.77 -9.42 -18.24
C HIS A 109 4.09 -10.10 -18.61
N GLY A 110 3.98 -11.31 -19.16
CA GLY A 110 5.13 -12.13 -19.53
C GLY A 110 5.82 -12.80 -18.34
N ASP A 111 6.87 -13.56 -18.63
CA ASP A 111 7.61 -14.32 -17.64
C ASP A 111 8.50 -13.42 -16.78
N GLN A 112 8.08 -13.21 -15.53
CA GLN A 112 8.83 -12.41 -14.56
C GLN A 112 9.99 -13.19 -13.91
N SER A 113 10.08 -14.52 -14.07
CA SER A 113 11.11 -15.35 -13.42
C SER A 113 12.51 -15.13 -13.98
N LEU A 114 12.60 -14.59 -15.20
CA LEU A 114 13.86 -14.29 -15.89
C LEU A 114 14.50 -12.98 -15.43
N LEU A 115 13.77 -12.15 -14.67
CA LEU A 115 14.30 -10.87 -14.22
C LEU A 115 15.32 -11.07 -13.08
N PRO A 116 16.40 -10.27 -13.04
CA PRO A 116 17.35 -10.31 -11.93
C PRO A 116 16.70 -9.98 -10.59
N GLY A 117 17.16 -10.62 -9.51
CA GLY A 117 16.62 -10.42 -8.16
C GLY A 117 16.61 -8.96 -7.68
N HIS A 118 17.63 -8.17 -8.05
CA HIS A 118 17.69 -6.74 -7.70
C HIS A 118 16.54 -5.92 -8.32
N VAL A 119 16.01 -6.33 -9.48
CA VAL A 119 14.87 -5.67 -10.14
C VAL A 119 13.61 -5.89 -9.29
N HIS A 120 13.38 -7.12 -8.84
CA HIS A 120 12.26 -7.43 -7.93
C HIS A 120 12.39 -6.68 -6.61
N LEU A 121 13.60 -6.65 -6.04
CA LEU A 121 13.89 -5.95 -4.79
C LEU A 121 13.55 -4.45 -4.91
N ILE A 122 14.11 -3.75 -5.90
CA ILE A 122 13.91 -2.31 -6.05
C ILE A 122 12.42 -1.97 -6.27
N ARG A 123 11.69 -2.75 -7.09
CA ARG A 123 10.24 -2.56 -7.29
C ARG A 123 9.45 -2.74 -6.00
N SER A 124 9.77 -3.77 -5.22
CA SER A 124 9.09 -4.04 -3.94
C SER A 124 9.38 -2.99 -2.87
N LEU A 125 10.57 -2.38 -2.88
CA LEU A 125 10.94 -1.30 -1.97
C LEU A 125 10.19 0.01 -2.28
N GLY A 126 9.75 0.21 -3.52
CA GLY A 126 9.18 1.45 -4.01
C GLY A 126 8.08 2.04 -3.14
N GLY A 127 6.97 1.31 -2.97
CA GLY A 127 5.85 1.75 -2.13
C GLY A 127 6.26 2.00 -0.69
N PRO A 128 6.77 1.00 0.04
CA PRO A 128 7.15 1.14 1.45
C PRO A 128 8.10 2.32 1.73
N VAL A 129 9.16 2.47 0.93
CA VAL A 129 10.11 3.58 1.09
C VAL A 129 9.45 4.92 0.79
N PHE A 130 8.61 5.00 -0.25
CA PHE A 130 7.92 6.25 -0.58
C PHE A 130 6.97 6.70 0.52
N ASN A 131 6.22 5.78 1.13
CA ASN A 131 5.38 6.10 2.30
C ASN A 131 6.22 6.56 3.50
N LEU A 132 7.36 5.94 3.79
CA LEU A 132 8.25 6.43 4.85
C LEU A 132 8.76 7.85 4.58
N LEU A 133 9.05 8.19 3.32
CA LEU A 133 9.43 9.55 2.93
C LEU A 133 8.28 10.53 3.15
N VAL A 134 7.05 10.19 2.73
CA VAL A 134 5.86 11.02 2.98
C VAL A 134 5.63 11.22 4.47
N ALA A 135 5.72 10.16 5.28
CA ALA A 135 5.61 10.26 6.73
C ALA A 135 6.67 11.19 7.31
N GLY A 136 7.94 11.06 6.88
CA GLY A 136 9.04 11.93 7.32
C GLY A 136 8.79 13.40 6.99
N VAL A 137 8.30 13.70 5.78
CA VAL A 137 7.88 15.05 5.38
C VAL A 137 6.75 15.55 6.28
N CYS A 138 5.68 14.78 6.45
CA CYS A 138 4.57 15.17 7.32
C CYS A 138 5.00 15.44 8.76
N ILE A 139 5.89 14.62 9.34
CA ILE A 139 6.46 14.82 10.68
C ILE A 139 7.24 16.13 10.75
N ALA A 140 8.06 16.44 9.75
CA ALA A 140 8.84 17.66 9.71
C ALA A 140 7.97 18.93 9.65
N PHE A 141 6.84 18.89 8.94
CA PHE A 141 5.92 20.03 8.80
C PHE A 141 4.86 20.11 9.91
N ALA A 142 4.56 19.02 10.63
CA ALA A 142 3.50 19.00 11.64
C ALA A 142 3.60 20.10 12.72
N PRO A 143 4.80 20.44 13.27
CA PRO A 143 4.93 21.50 14.27
C PRO A 143 4.57 22.91 13.76
N LEU A 144 4.56 23.10 12.43
CA LEU A 144 4.29 24.41 11.80
C LEU A 144 2.79 24.67 11.61
N ILE A 145 1.93 23.72 12.01
CA ILE A 145 0.51 23.72 11.67
C ILE A 145 -0.29 23.88 12.95
N SER A 146 -1.17 24.89 12.94
CA SER A 146 -2.05 25.17 14.07
C SER A 146 -3.04 24.02 14.32
N GLN A 147 -3.49 23.92 15.57
CA GLN A 147 -4.48 22.92 15.94
C GLN A 147 -5.79 23.10 15.17
N GLY A 148 -6.30 22.00 14.61
CA GLY A 148 -7.55 21.96 13.88
C GLY A 148 -7.58 20.83 12.86
N PHE A 149 -8.32 21.02 11.79
CA PHE A 149 -8.49 20.00 10.74
C PHE A 149 -7.16 19.55 10.12
N TRP A 150 -6.29 20.50 9.76
CA TRP A 150 -5.04 20.18 9.06
C TRP A 150 -4.03 19.45 9.94
N SER A 151 -3.91 19.82 11.23
CA SER A 151 -3.05 19.08 12.16
C SER A 151 -3.56 17.65 12.36
N ALA A 152 -4.87 17.44 12.51
CA ALA A 152 -5.47 16.12 12.68
C ALA A 152 -5.36 15.24 11.41
N LEU A 153 -5.54 15.83 10.22
CA LEU A 153 -5.34 15.13 8.95
C LEU A 153 -3.87 14.71 8.79
N ILE A 154 -2.93 15.59 9.13
CA ILE A 154 -1.50 15.28 9.07
C ILE A 154 -1.11 14.20 10.06
N SER A 155 -1.65 14.22 11.29
CA SER A 155 -1.46 13.10 12.23
C SER A 155 -1.95 11.77 11.65
N SER A 156 -3.10 11.79 10.96
CA SER A 156 -3.65 10.61 10.29
C SER A 156 -2.76 10.15 9.12
N LEU A 157 -2.23 11.08 8.32
CA LEU A 157 -1.29 10.80 7.23
C LEU A 157 0.03 10.23 7.75
N ILE A 158 0.58 10.77 8.85
CA ILE A 158 1.79 10.24 9.49
C ILE A 158 1.55 8.80 9.92
N SER A 159 0.47 8.54 10.65
CA SER A 159 0.15 7.21 11.17
C SER A 159 -0.03 6.18 10.04
N THR A 160 -0.82 6.51 9.02
CA THR A 160 -1.10 5.62 7.88
C THR A 160 0.13 5.38 7.02
N ASN A 161 0.92 6.41 6.71
CA ASN A 161 2.15 6.26 5.92
C ASN A 161 3.23 5.49 6.69
N LEU A 162 3.36 5.68 8.01
CA LEU A 162 4.24 4.83 8.82
C LEU A 162 3.77 3.38 8.83
N PHE A 163 2.46 3.15 8.95
CA PHE A 163 1.89 1.80 8.92
C PHE A 163 2.16 1.10 7.58
N PHE A 164 1.90 1.75 6.45
CA PHE A 164 2.19 1.20 5.12
C PHE A 164 3.69 1.03 4.89
N GLY A 165 4.48 2.04 5.29
CA GLY A 165 5.94 2.02 5.16
C GLY A 165 6.58 0.88 5.94
N ILE A 166 6.38 0.84 7.25
CA ILE A 166 6.97 -0.20 8.13
C ILE A 166 6.31 -1.56 7.88
N GLY A 167 4.98 -1.60 7.79
CA GLY A 167 4.21 -2.81 7.53
C GLY A 167 4.59 -3.45 6.19
N GLY A 168 4.90 -2.65 5.19
CA GLY A 168 5.39 -3.09 3.88
C GLY A 168 6.72 -3.85 3.94
N PHE A 169 7.52 -3.72 5.00
CA PHE A 169 8.74 -4.51 5.19
C PHE A 169 8.52 -5.84 5.93
N LEU A 170 7.30 -6.12 6.43
CA LEU A 170 7.04 -7.37 7.14
C LEU A 170 7.10 -8.56 6.17
N PRO A 171 7.76 -9.68 6.53
CA PRO A 171 7.87 -10.87 5.67
C PRO A 171 6.56 -11.68 5.65
N LEU A 172 5.45 -11.02 5.35
CA LEU A 172 4.12 -11.60 5.29
C LEU A 172 3.77 -11.91 3.83
N PRO A 173 3.14 -13.08 3.56
CA PRO A 173 2.66 -13.41 2.23
C PRO A 173 1.80 -12.29 1.65
N SER A 174 1.97 -11.99 0.35
CA SER A 174 1.28 -10.91 -0.39
C SER A 174 1.65 -9.47 -0.01
N VAL A 175 2.52 -9.26 0.96
CA VAL A 175 3.08 -7.94 1.31
C VAL A 175 4.43 -7.79 0.61
N ASP A 176 4.83 -6.55 0.28
CA ASP A 176 6.09 -6.26 -0.40
C ASP A 176 7.31 -6.91 0.30
N GLY A 177 7.26 -6.98 1.63
CA GLY A 177 8.29 -7.58 2.47
C GLY A 177 8.59 -9.04 2.13
N GLU A 178 7.61 -9.83 1.66
CA GLU A 178 7.86 -11.19 1.17
C GLU A 178 8.93 -11.18 0.06
N VAL A 179 8.81 -10.27 -0.90
CA VAL A 179 9.76 -10.11 -2.01
C VAL A 179 11.07 -9.53 -1.51
N ILE A 180 11.02 -8.49 -0.68
CA ILE A 180 12.20 -7.81 -0.14
C ILE A 180 13.10 -8.82 0.59
N TRP A 181 12.54 -9.56 1.56
CA TRP A 181 13.30 -10.53 2.34
C TRP A 181 13.76 -11.70 1.50
N ARG A 182 12.95 -12.19 0.55
CA ARG A 182 13.36 -13.25 -0.37
C ARG A 182 14.61 -12.84 -1.14
N GLU A 183 14.63 -11.66 -1.75
CA GLU A 183 15.76 -11.23 -2.58
C GLU A 183 16.98 -10.79 -1.76
N VAL A 184 16.79 -10.22 -0.56
CA VAL A 184 17.90 -9.88 0.36
C VAL A 184 18.59 -11.14 0.91
N LEU A 185 17.83 -12.21 1.18
CA LEU A 185 18.38 -13.45 1.73
C LEU A 185 18.89 -14.43 0.65
N ARG A 186 18.51 -14.22 -0.62
CA ARG A 186 18.94 -15.06 -1.75
C ARG A 186 20.46 -15.17 -1.92
N PRO A 187 21.27 -14.10 -1.78
CA PRO A 187 22.74 -14.18 -1.84
C PRO A 187 23.34 -15.13 -0.81
N PHE A 188 22.73 -15.28 0.36
CA PHE A 188 23.22 -16.15 1.44
C PHE A 188 22.94 -17.64 1.22
N ARG A 189 22.01 -18.00 0.31
CA ARG A 189 21.65 -19.41 0.05
C ARG A 189 22.52 -20.07 -1.01
N VAL A 190 23.16 -19.30 -1.90
CA VAL A 190 24.01 -19.84 -2.98
C VAL A 190 25.42 -20.18 -2.48
N THR A 191 25.86 -19.58 -1.36
CA THR A 191 27.15 -19.88 -0.72
C THR A 191 27.10 -21.04 0.28
N GLY A 192 25.93 -21.66 0.50
CA GLY A 192 25.72 -22.73 1.48
C GLY A 192 25.75 -24.16 0.94
N SER A 193 25.90 -24.37 -0.38
CA SER A 193 25.98 -25.71 -0.98
C SER A 193 27.34 -25.98 -1.62
N VAL A 194 28.37 -26.03 -0.79
CA VAL A 194 29.59 -26.79 -1.09
C VAL A 194 29.89 -27.65 0.14
N LYS A 195 29.39 -28.88 0.11
CA LYS A 195 30.04 -30.07 0.66
C LYS A 195 29.74 -31.23 -0.26
#